data_AF-A0A965Y5S2-F1
#
_entry.id   AF-A0A965Y5S2-F1
#
_cell.length_a   1.000
_cell.length_b   1.000
_cell.length_c   1.000
_cell.angle_alpha   90.00
_cell.angle_beta   90.00
_cell.angle_gamma   90.00
#
_symmetry.space_group_name_H-M   'P 1'
#
loop_
_entity.id
_entity.type
_entity.pdbx_description
1 polymer ?
#
loop_
_entity_poly.entity_id
_entity_poly.type
_entity_poly.pdbx_seq_one_letter_code
_entity_poly.pdbx_strand_id
1 'polypeptide(L)'
;MAMTHRQRVENALALQETDRIPYSMWMHFPNRDRHPRRLAELSLANQKKYDLDFIKFMPYGMYSTIDYGIDLDLFPGFVDAPVAHKPFIENIEDWDKIRFVSGTSGEYAVVLEAQRLLFGMMNERIPFLQTVFSPMTTAAKLCSPAVLMKHIAEDPCRVRRALGQTGPVASGRWRRSSVRASPGPGRGRGRDRSPAQGDGFHGHSRSGRDRHGGRTPYRHRQRPPARSPGRGRGGRAGAARTDGGKRRHGHSCGCGRESGRAAGHQ
;
A
#
# COMPACT_ATOMS: atom_id res chain seq x y z
N MET A 1 15.80 -26.04 23.82
CA MET A 1 14.32 -25.89 23.92
C MET A 1 13.83 -25.20 22.67
N ALA A 2 12.66 -25.56 22.14
CA ALA A 2 12.09 -24.88 20.98
C ALA A 2 11.62 -23.47 21.37
N MET A 3 12.05 -22.46 20.63
CA MET A 3 11.65 -21.05 20.81
C MET A 3 10.31 -20.79 20.14
N THR A 4 9.52 -19.86 20.70
CA THR A 4 8.36 -19.30 19.99
C THR A 4 8.81 -18.44 18.81
N HIS A 5 7.93 -18.25 17.82
CA HIS A 5 8.18 -17.33 16.69
C HIS A 5 8.64 -15.94 17.15
N ARG A 6 8.00 -15.41 18.20
CA ARG A 6 8.33 -14.11 18.76
C ARG A 6 9.73 -14.05 19.37
N GLN A 7 10.07 -15.02 20.22
CA GLN A 7 11.40 -15.10 20.84
C GLN A 7 12.49 -15.21 19.78
N ARG A 8 12.27 -16.03 18.74
CA ARG A 8 13.22 -16.21 17.65
C ARG A 8 13.49 -14.89 16.90
N VAL A 9 12.45 -14.13 16.58
CA VAL A 9 12.59 -12.82 15.93
C VAL A 9 13.25 -11.80 16.85
N GLU A 10 12.86 -11.74 18.12
CA GLU A 10 13.43 -10.79 19.09
C GLU A 10 14.92 -11.07 19.36
N ASN A 11 15.31 -12.33 19.53
CA ASN A 11 16.72 -12.74 19.68
C ASN A 11 17.54 -12.40 18.43
N ALA A 12 17.03 -12.70 17.24
CA ALA A 12 17.75 -12.39 16.00
C ALA A 12 17.97 -10.88 15.82
N LEU A 13 16.99 -10.04 16.17
CA LEU A 13 17.13 -8.58 16.17
C LEU A 13 18.14 -8.09 17.21
N ALA A 14 18.28 -8.81 18.33
CA ALA A 14 19.25 -8.53 19.38
C ALA A 14 20.62 -9.17 19.13
N LEU A 15 20.84 -9.80 17.97
CA LEU A 15 22.08 -10.53 17.64
C LEU A 15 22.41 -11.67 18.63
N GLN A 16 21.38 -12.28 19.22
CA GLN A 16 21.49 -13.42 20.13
C GLN A 16 21.27 -14.75 19.40
N GLU A 17 21.71 -15.84 20.01
CA GLU A 17 21.50 -17.19 19.49
C GLU A 17 20.01 -17.54 19.41
N THR A 18 19.65 -18.26 18.35
CA THR A 18 18.30 -18.76 18.07
C THR A 18 18.34 -20.26 17.81
N ASP A 19 17.27 -20.98 18.14
CA ASP A 19 17.14 -22.41 17.86
C ASP A 19 17.16 -22.76 16.35
N ARG A 20 16.72 -21.82 15.50
CA ARG A 20 16.92 -21.78 14.04
C ARG A 20 16.85 -20.35 13.54
N ILE A 21 17.37 -20.08 12.34
CA ILE A 21 17.25 -18.77 11.70
C ILE A 21 15.76 -18.42 11.50
N PRO A 22 15.27 -17.25 11.97
CA PRO A 22 13.89 -16.83 11.68
C PRO A 22 13.72 -16.44 10.23
N TYR A 23 12.57 -16.77 9.65
CA TYR A 23 12.27 -16.43 8.25
C TYR A 23 10.80 -16.04 8.04
N SER A 24 10.57 -15.33 6.94
CA SER A 24 9.26 -14.99 6.41
C SER A 24 9.33 -14.84 4.90
N MET A 25 8.19 -14.61 4.26
CA MET A 25 8.06 -14.51 2.80
C MET A 25 7.27 -13.27 2.41
N TRP A 26 7.71 -12.62 1.33
CA TRP A 26 6.98 -11.54 0.70
C TRP A 26 6.05 -12.15 -0.33
N MET A 27 4.74 -12.08 -0.08
CA MET A 27 3.76 -12.68 -0.96
C MET A 27 2.54 -11.77 -1.11
N HIS A 28 2.15 -11.54 -2.36
CA HIS A 28 0.89 -10.91 -2.71
C HIS A 28 -0.14 -11.97 -3.10
N PHE A 29 -1.42 -11.60 -3.09
CA PHE A 29 -2.50 -12.49 -3.53
C PHE A 29 -3.35 -11.79 -4.60
N PRO A 30 -2.82 -11.62 -5.82
CA PRO A 30 -3.54 -10.91 -6.88
C PRO A 30 -4.98 -11.39 -7.02
N ASN A 31 -5.90 -10.44 -7.17
CA ASN A 31 -7.36 -10.63 -7.24
C ASN A 31 -8.02 -11.27 -5.99
N ARG A 32 -7.28 -11.53 -4.91
CA ARG A 32 -7.80 -12.15 -3.68
C ARG A 32 -7.54 -11.32 -2.42
N ASP A 33 -6.67 -10.32 -2.48
CA ASP A 33 -6.22 -9.49 -1.36
C ASP A 33 -6.94 -8.14 -1.21
N ARG A 34 -7.96 -7.85 -2.02
CA ARG A 34 -8.73 -6.59 -1.93
C ARG A 34 -9.81 -6.61 -0.85
N HIS A 35 -10.37 -7.77 -0.54
CA HIS A 35 -11.36 -7.90 0.53
C HIS A 35 -10.63 -8.09 1.87
N PRO A 36 -10.95 -7.31 2.93
CA PRO A 36 -10.13 -7.26 4.15
C PRO A 36 -10.05 -8.61 4.86
N ARG A 37 -11.18 -9.31 5.00
CA ARG A 37 -11.22 -10.66 5.56
C ARG A 37 -10.36 -11.64 4.76
N ARG A 38 -10.39 -11.53 3.43
CA ARG A 38 -9.71 -12.48 2.55
C ARG A 38 -8.19 -12.31 2.62
N LEU A 39 -7.71 -11.07 2.64
CA LEU A 39 -6.29 -10.77 2.88
C LEU A 39 -5.83 -11.31 4.24
N ALA A 40 -6.64 -11.14 5.28
CA ALA A 40 -6.33 -11.65 6.62
C ALA A 40 -6.25 -13.19 6.66
N GLU A 41 -7.24 -13.87 6.09
CA GLU A 41 -7.28 -15.34 6.00
C GLU A 41 -6.07 -15.89 5.24
N LEU A 42 -5.74 -15.31 4.08
CA LEU A 42 -4.63 -15.78 3.25
C LEU A 42 -3.28 -15.55 3.93
N SER A 43 -3.12 -14.42 4.59
CA SER A 43 -1.89 -14.11 5.35
C SER A 43 -1.69 -15.10 6.50
N LEU A 44 -2.74 -15.41 7.26
CA LEU A 44 -2.68 -16.38 8.35
C LEU A 44 -2.51 -17.83 7.84
N ALA A 45 -3.20 -18.19 6.74
CA ALA A 45 -3.06 -19.50 6.14
C ALA A 45 -1.64 -19.76 5.66
N ASN A 46 -0.98 -18.77 5.04
CA ASN A 46 0.43 -18.87 4.67
C ASN A 46 1.34 -18.98 5.87
N GLN A 47 1.11 -18.18 6.92
CA GLN A 47 1.90 -18.29 8.15
C GLN A 47 1.85 -19.72 8.69
N LYS A 48 0.65 -20.31 8.82
CA LYS A 48 0.49 -21.68 9.32
C LYS A 48 1.08 -22.74 8.40
N LYS A 49 0.83 -22.61 7.08
CA LYS A 49 1.28 -23.58 6.08
C LYS A 49 2.81 -23.68 6.02
N TYR A 50 3.49 -22.55 6.18
CA TYR A 50 4.93 -22.45 6.03
C TYR A 50 5.65 -22.16 7.35
N ASP A 51 4.99 -22.28 8.50
CA ASP A 51 5.58 -22.02 9.83
C ASP A 51 6.38 -20.70 9.91
N LEU A 52 5.84 -19.62 9.32
CA LEU A 52 6.56 -18.34 9.21
C LEU A 52 6.70 -17.68 10.57
N ASP A 53 7.89 -17.15 10.87
CA ASP A 53 8.20 -16.55 12.18
C ASP A 53 7.62 -15.15 12.39
N PHE A 54 7.23 -14.51 11.30
CA PHE A 54 6.45 -13.30 11.36
C PHE A 54 5.58 -13.18 10.12
N ILE A 55 4.43 -12.52 10.28
CA ILE A 55 3.53 -12.23 9.17
C ILE A 55 4.00 -10.94 8.51
N LYS A 56 4.58 -11.06 7.31
CA LYS A 56 4.81 -9.94 6.42
C LYS A 56 3.50 -9.58 5.71
N PHE A 57 2.74 -8.66 6.30
CA PHE A 57 1.40 -8.31 5.82
C PHE A 57 1.46 -7.33 4.66
N MET A 58 0.94 -7.78 3.52
CA MET A 58 1.11 -7.12 2.23
C MET A 58 -0.24 -6.93 1.53
N PRO A 59 -0.91 -5.78 1.72
CA PRO A 59 -1.99 -5.37 0.83
C PRO A 59 -1.50 -5.28 -0.62
N TYR A 60 -2.43 -5.34 -1.58
CA TYR A 60 -2.11 -5.22 -3.00
C TYR A 60 -1.36 -3.93 -3.30
N GLY A 61 -0.40 -3.98 -4.23
CA GLY A 61 0.63 -2.94 -4.38
C GLY A 61 0.14 -1.53 -4.75
N MET A 62 -1.12 -1.35 -5.12
CA MET A 62 -1.69 -0.05 -5.53
C MET A 62 -2.64 0.57 -4.48
N TYR A 63 -2.79 -0.05 -3.30
CA TYR A 63 -3.75 0.43 -2.29
C TYR A 63 -3.54 1.90 -1.89
N SER A 64 -2.31 2.40 -1.89
CA SER A 64 -2.00 3.79 -1.51
C SER A 64 -2.40 4.83 -2.56
N THR A 65 -2.80 4.42 -3.77
CA THR A 65 -3.17 5.36 -4.85
C THR A 65 -4.67 5.46 -5.09
N ILE A 66 -5.45 4.49 -4.61
CA ILE A 66 -6.89 4.40 -4.91
C ILE A 66 -7.65 5.62 -4.40
N ASP A 67 -7.32 6.10 -3.22
CA ASP A 67 -7.98 7.26 -2.61
C ASP A 67 -7.71 8.58 -3.35
N TYR A 68 -6.75 8.62 -4.28
CA TYR A 68 -6.54 9.76 -5.19
C TYR A 68 -7.45 9.70 -6.43
N GLY A 69 -8.04 8.54 -6.73
CA GLY A 69 -8.93 8.32 -7.87
C GLY A 69 -8.34 7.43 -8.97
N ILE A 70 -7.29 6.65 -8.67
CA ILE A 70 -6.74 5.68 -9.64
C ILE A 70 -7.68 4.47 -9.76
N ASP A 71 -8.12 4.21 -10.99
CA ASP A 71 -8.72 2.94 -11.37
C ASP A 71 -7.65 1.89 -11.70
N LEU A 72 -7.99 0.62 -11.47
CA LEU A 72 -7.08 -0.50 -11.69
C LEU A 72 -7.54 -1.38 -12.85
N ASP A 73 -6.58 -1.74 -13.70
CA ASP A 73 -6.72 -2.87 -14.62
C ASP A 73 -6.45 -4.17 -13.86
N LEU A 74 -7.38 -5.11 -13.98
CA LEU A 74 -7.29 -6.45 -13.40
C LEU A 74 -7.06 -7.47 -14.51
N PHE A 75 -6.21 -8.44 -14.22
CA PHE A 75 -5.89 -9.54 -15.13
C PHE A 75 -6.61 -10.81 -14.70
N PRO A 76 -7.02 -11.69 -15.64
CA PRO A 76 -7.56 -13.00 -15.29
C PRO A 76 -6.56 -13.84 -14.46
N GLY A 77 -7.08 -14.69 -13.58
CA GLY A 77 -6.25 -15.56 -12.75
C GLY A 77 -5.74 -14.90 -11.46
N PHE A 78 -4.62 -15.38 -10.93
CA PHE A 78 -4.11 -15.00 -9.60
C PHE A 78 -2.59 -14.73 -9.58
N VAL A 79 -1.99 -14.51 -10.76
CA VAL A 79 -0.52 -14.35 -10.90
C VAL A 79 -0.16 -12.87 -11.09
N ASP A 80 -0.83 -12.19 -12.01
CA ASP A 80 -0.50 -10.81 -12.36
C ASP A 80 -1.12 -9.82 -11.39
N ALA A 81 -0.28 -8.94 -10.83
CA ALA A 81 -0.73 -7.89 -9.93
C ALA A 81 -1.55 -6.80 -10.67
N PRO A 82 -2.55 -6.19 -10.01
CA PRO A 82 -3.25 -5.05 -10.56
C PRO A 82 -2.31 -3.88 -10.90
N VAL A 83 -2.57 -3.22 -12.01
CA VAL A 83 -1.83 -2.02 -12.45
C VAL A 83 -2.78 -0.83 -12.56
N ALA A 84 -2.25 0.40 -12.51
CA ALA A 84 -3.06 1.58 -12.79
C ALA A 84 -3.59 1.52 -14.23
N HIS A 85 -4.89 1.76 -14.41
CA HIS A 85 -5.49 1.88 -15.73
C HIS A 85 -4.93 3.10 -16.49
N LYS A 86 -4.79 4.22 -15.77
CA LYS A 86 -4.18 5.46 -16.24
C LYS A 86 -3.41 6.11 -15.08
N PRO A 87 -2.25 6.75 -15.33
CA PRO A 87 -1.60 7.57 -14.32
C PRO A 87 -2.52 8.71 -13.87
N PHE A 88 -2.44 9.06 -12.58
CA PHE A 88 -3.10 10.24 -12.01
C PHE A 88 -2.36 11.54 -12.37
N ILE A 89 -1.04 11.45 -12.56
CA ILE A 89 -0.15 12.57 -12.89
C ILE A 89 0.47 12.30 -14.26
N GLU A 90 0.16 13.14 -15.23
CA GLU A 90 0.72 13.11 -16.58
C GLU A 90 1.58 14.36 -16.83
N ASN A 91 1.09 15.52 -16.40
CA ASN A 91 1.75 16.82 -16.54
C ASN A 91 2.20 17.38 -15.18
N ILE A 92 3.10 18.37 -15.22
CA ILE A 92 3.64 18.98 -14.00
C ILE A 92 2.56 19.69 -13.17
N GLU A 93 1.50 20.21 -13.80
CA GLU A 93 0.37 20.84 -13.12
C GLU A 93 -0.53 19.85 -12.37
N ASP A 94 -0.50 18.56 -12.73
CA ASP A 94 -1.32 17.54 -12.06
C ASP A 94 -0.93 17.33 -10.60
N TRP A 95 0.30 17.70 -10.21
CA TRP A 95 0.73 17.71 -8.81
C TRP A 95 -0.12 18.62 -7.93
N ASP A 96 -0.77 19.65 -8.49
CA ASP A 96 -1.66 20.56 -7.75
C ASP A 96 -3.01 19.93 -7.41
N LYS A 97 -3.35 18.82 -8.07
CA LYS A 97 -4.56 18.03 -7.79
C LYS A 97 -4.38 17.08 -6.60
N ILE A 98 -3.14 16.91 -6.13
CA ILE A 98 -2.85 16.08 -4.95
C ILE A 98 -3.42 16.77 -3.72
N ARG A 99 -4.27 16.02 -3.02
CA ARG A 99 -4.88 16.42 -1.75
C ARG A 99 -4.41 15.52 -0.63
N PHE A 100 -4.53 15.99 0.61
CA PHE A 100 -4.33 15.14 1.77
C PHE A 100 -5.31 13.96 1.78
N VAL A 101 -4.78 12.76 2.03
CA VAL A 101 -5.55 11.53 2.23
C VAL A 101 -5.36 11.05 3.67
N SER A 102 -6.45 10.80 4.38
CA SER A 102 -6.40 10.27 5.75
C SER A 102 -6.07 8.77 5.76
N GLY A 103 -5.17 8.38 6.67
CA GLY A 103 -4.76 6.97 6.83
C GLY A 103 -5.72 6.13 7.66
N THR A 104 -6.86 6.66 8.03
CA THR A 104 -7.89 5.93 8.78
C THR A 104 -9.22 5.93 8.05
N SER A 105 -9.22 6.30 6.76
CA SER A 105 -10.40 6.34 5.89
C SER A 105 -10.04 5.72 4.54
N GLY A 106 -11.05 5.52 3.68
CA GLY A 106 -10.83 5.05 2.31
C GLY A 106 -10.16 3.67 2.28
N GLU A 107 -9.28 3.49 1.32
CA GLU A 107 -8.58 2.22 1.11
C GLU A 107 -7.67 1.85 2.30
N TYR A 108 -7.10 2.85 2.98
CA TYR A 108 -6.35 2.62 4.20
C TYR A 108 -7.21 2.03 5.34
N ALA A 109 -8.48 2.40 5.43
CA ALA A 109 -9.39 1.82 6.43
C ALA A 109 -9.69 0.34 6.13
N VAL A 110 -9.83 -0.03 4.86
CA VAL A 110 -9.97 -1.45 4.45
C VAL A 110 -8.75 -2.25 4.90
N VAL A 111 -7.56 -1.69 4.70
CA VAL A 111 -6.32 -2.33 5.14
C VAL A 111 -6.24 -2.46 6.67
N LEU A 112 -6.64 -1.43 7.43
CA LEU A 112 -6.71 -1.49 8.90
C LEU A 112 -7.72 -2.54 9.39
N GLU A 113 -8.86 -2.67 8.71
CA GLU A 113 -9.85 -3.70 9.03
C GLU A 113 -9.30 -5.11 8.77
N ALA A 114 -8.53 -5.29 7.69
CA ALA A 114 -7.83 -6.56 7.43
C ALA A 114 -6.86 -6.91 8.56
N GLN A 115 -6.14 -5.93 9.11
CA GLN A 115 -5.28 -6.13 10.29
C GLN A 115 -6.08 -6.55 11.52
N ARG A 116 -7.17 -5.82 11.82
CA ARG A 116 -8.03 -6.13 12.97
C ARG A 116 -8.58 -7.55 12.88
N LEU A 117 -9.04 -7.97 11.70
CA LEU A 117 -9.53 -9.33 11.45
C LEU A 117 -8.41 -10.36 11.63
N LEU A 118 -7.22 -10.11 11.09
CA LEU A 118 -6.06 -10.98 11.28
C LEU A 118 -5.76 -11.18 12.76
N PHE A 119 -5.65 -10.10 13.54
CA PHE A 119 -5.40 -10.18 14.97
C PHE A 119 -6.48 -10.94 15.73
N GLY A 120 -7.74 -10.82 15.32
CA GLY A 120 -8.86 -11.60 15.89
C GLY A 120 -8.81 -13.09 15.58
N MET A 121 -8.13 -13.51 14.51
CA MET A 121 -7.98 -14.92 14.11
C MET A 121 -6.70 -15.59 14.66
N MET A 122 -5.76 -14.81 15.18
CA MET A 122 -4.49 -15.34 15.69
C MET A 122 -4.63 -15.88 17.11
N ASN A 123 -4.24 -17.13 17.31
CA ASN A 123 -4.26 -17.80 18.61
C ASN A 123 -3.05 -17.43 19.48
N GLU A 124 -1.93 -17.10 18.83
CA GLU A 124 -0.69 -16.68 19.46
C GLU A 124 -0.24 -15.34 18.88
N ARG A 125 0.61 -14.63 19.62
CA ARG A 125 1.09 -13.31 19.22
C ARG A 125 2.30 -13.46 18.28
N ILE A 126 2.03 -13.90 17.06
CA ILE A 126 3.02 -13.96 15.98
C ILE A 126 3.43 -12.52 15.64
N PRO A 127 4.74 -12.21 15.54
CA PRO A 127 5.18 -10.90 15.10
C PRO A 127 4.57 -10.53 13.76
N PHE A 128 4.20 -9.26 13.62
CA PHE A 128 3.44 -8.75 12.48
C PHE A 128 4.13 -7.50 11.94
N LEU A 129 4.39 -7.49 10.63
CA LEU A 129 5.05 -6.38 9.94
C LEU A 129 4.26 -6.00 8.70
N GLN A 130 3.67 -4.81 8.71
CA GLN A 130 2.83 -4.35 7.61
C GLN A 130 3.57 -3.39 6.68
N THR A 131 3.38 -3.57 5.37
CA THR A 131 4.02 -2.74 4.35
C THR A 131 3.30 -1.41 4.18
N VAL A 132 4.04 -0.33 4.42
CA VAL A 132 3.60 1.05 4.21
C VAL A 132 4.50 1.69 3.16
N PHE A 133 3.92 2.26 2.11
CA PHE A 133 4.68 2.95 1.09
C PHE A 133 5.13 4.34 1.56
N SER A 134 6.37 4.70 1.19
CA SER A 134 6.86 6.06 1.39
C SER A 134 6.09 7.06 0.52
N PRO A 135 6.11 8.37 0.84
CA PRO A 135 5.57 9.41 -0.04
C PRO A 135 6.13 9.32 -1.47
N MET A 136 7.44 9.05 -1.60
CA MET A 136 8.12 8.91 -2.88
C MET A 136 7.63 7.70 -3.68
N THR A 137 7.44 6.56 -3.01
CA THR A 137 6.92 5.35 -3.65
C THR A 137 5.47 5.54 -4.11
N THR A 138 4.65 6.23 -3.31
CA THR A 138 3.28 6.55 -3.69
C THR A 138 3.25 7.51 -4.88
N ALA A 139 4.09 8.55 -4.87
CA ALA A 139 4.26 9.46 -6.01
C ALA A 139 4.67 8.73 -7.30
N ALA A 140 5.63 7.80 -7.22
CA ALA A 140 6.04 6.99 -8.37
C ALA A 140 4.90 6.11 -8.90
N LYS A 141 4.00 5.64 -8.03
CA LYS A 141 2.80 4.87 -8.42
C LYS A 141 1.69 5.74 -9.02
N LEU A 142 1.68 7.05 -8.76
CA LEU A 142 0.71 7.99 -9.33
C LEU A 142 1.04 8.40 -10.78
N CYS A 143 2.30 8.30 -11.22
CA CYS A 143 2.72 8.61 -12.60
C CYS A 143 3.57 7.49 -13.20
N SER A 144 4.84 7.44 -12.82
CA SER A 144 5.83 6.38 -13.02
C SER A 144 7.15 6.90 -12.43
N PRO A 145 8.16 6.04 -12.18
CA PRO A 145 9.48 6.52 -11.77
C PRO A 145 10.12 7.50 -12.75
N ALA A 146 9.97 7.26 -14.07
CA ALA A 146 10.55 8.13 -15.09
C ALA A 146 9.90 9.53 -15.11
N VAL A 147 8.58 9.59 -15.07
CA VAL A 147 7.83 10.86 -15.02
C VAL A 147 8.10 11.61 -13.71
N LEU A 148 8.17 10.89 -12.58
CA LEU A 148 8.52 11.48 -11.30
C LEU A 148 9.89 12.16 -11.34
N MET A 149 10.92 11.49 -11.86
CA MET A 149 12.27 12.07 -11.97
C MET A 149 12.31 13.26 -12.92
N LYS A 150 11.60 13.20 -14.05
CA LYS A 150 11.45 14.34 -14.95
C LYS A 150 10.83 15.54 -14.22
N HIS A 151 9.73 15.33 -13.52
CA HIS A 151 9.00 16.40 -12.82
C HIS A 151 9.80 16.97 -11.63
N ILE A 152 10.59 16.15 -10.94
CA ILE A 152 11.52 16.63 -9.89
C ILE A 152 12.58 17.56 -10.49
N ALA A 153 13.10 17.25 -11.67
CA ALA A 153 14.07 18.11 -12.35
C ALA A 153 13.44 19.40 -12.89
N GLU A 154 12.17 19.35 -13.30
CA GLU A 154 11.43 20.47 -13.88
C GLU A 154 10.93 21.48 -12.82
N ASP A 155 10.26 21.00 -11.76
CA ASP A 155 9.77 21.84 -10.65
C ASP A 155 9.84 21.07 -9.31
N PRO A 156 11.02 21.03 -8.66
CA PRO A 156 11.21 20.30 -7.41
C PRO A 156 10.36 20.85 -6.26
N CYS A 157 10.04 22.15 -6.29
CA CYS A 157 9.22 22.79 -5.26
C CYS A 157 7.78 22.30 -5.32
N ARG A 158 7.20 22.20 -6.53
CA ARG A 158 5.84 21.67 -6.72
C ARG A 158 5.74 20.20 -6.33
N VAL A 159 6.68 19.36 -6.76
CA VAL A 159 6.70 17.95 -6.37
C VAL A 159 6.85 17.81 -4.85
N ARG A 160 7.77 18.55 -4.22
CA ARG A 160 7.96 18.52 -2.76
C ARG A 160 6.70 18.93 -2.00
N ARG A 161 5.99 19.97 -2.47
CA ARG A 161 4.71 20.39 -1.88
C ARG A 161 3.68 19.25 -1.92
N ALA A 162 3.54 18.58 -3.07
CA ALA A 162 2.63 17.46 -3.20
C ALA A 162 3.04 16.26 -2.31
N LEU A 163 4.34 15.95 -2.21
CA LEU A 163 4.84 14.90 -1.32
C LEU A 163 4.51 15.14 0.16
N GLY A 164 4.45 16.41 0.59
CA GLY A 164 3.99 16.77 1.93
C GLY A 164 2.53 16.41 2.20
N GLN A 165 1.71 16.33 1.15
CA GLN A 165 0.29 15.97 1.23
C GLN A 165 0.04 14.47 1.12
N THR A 166 0.94 13.70 0.50
CA THR A 166 0.72 12.27 0.23
C THR A 166 0.89 11.34 1.44
N GLY A 167 0.76 11.82 2.68
CA GLY A 167 1.20 11.07 3.85
C GLY A 167 0.36 11.16 5.12
N PRO A 168 -0.57 10.22 5.36
CA PRO A 168 -0.85 9.77 6.72
C PRO A 168 0.31 8.94 7.33
N VAL A 169 1.24 8.47 6.48
CA VAL A 169 2.51 7.81 6.83
C VAL A 169 3.51 8.82 7.41
N ALA A 170 3.62 10.00 6.80
CA ALA A 170 4.48 11.10 7.29
C ALA A 170 4.01 11.64 8.65
N SER A 171 2.70 11.67 8.91
CA SER A 171 2.13 12.14 10.19
C SER A 171 2.23 11.13 11.36
N GLY A 172 2.68 9.89 11.09
CA GLY A 172 2.68 8.79 12.07
C GLY A 172 1.28 8.34 12.55
N ARG A 173 0.20 8.96 12.07
CA ARG A 173 -1.19 8.66 12.46
C ARG A 173 -1.61 7.28 11.99
N TRP A 174 -1.15 6.86 10.81
CA TRP A 174 -1.35 5.50 10.32
C TRP A 174 -0.64 4.49 11.24
N ARG A 175 0.65 4.70 11.56
CA ARG A 175 1.42 3.84 12.48
C ARG A 175 0.72 3.69 13.83
N ARG A 176 0.24 4.80 14.43
CA ARG A 176 -0.51 4.76 15.70
C ARG A 176 -1.82 3.99 15.60
N SER A 177 -2.53 4.10 14.48
CA SER A 177 -3.79 3.39 14.25
C SER A 177 -3.58 1.89 14.06
N SER A 178 -2.52 1.50 13.33
CA SER A 178 -2.11 0.10 13.19
C SER A 178 -1.68 -0.51 14.54
N VAL A 179 -0.95 0.25 15.36
CA VAL A 179 -0.62 -0.17 16.73
C VAL A 179 -1.86 -0.32 17.61
N ARG A 180 -2.88 0.55 17.46
CA ARG A 180 -4.17 0.43 18.17
C ARG A 180 -5.03 -0.72 17.67
N ALA A 181 -4.94 -1.06 16.38
CA ALA A 181 -5.64 -2.20 15.80
C ALA A 181 -5.05 -3.53 16.30
N SER A 182 -3.76 -3.54 16.64
CA SER A 182 -3.15 -4.63 17.40
C SER A 182 -3.74 -4.68 18.81
N PRO A 183 -4.10 -5.86 19.34
CA PRO A 183 -4.47 -5.98 20.75
C PRO A 183 -3.31 -5.44 21.61
N GLY A 184 -3.62 -4.76 22.72
CA GLY A 184 -2.61 -4.26 23.67
C GLY A 184 -1.79 -5.41 24.29
N PRO A 185 -0.63 -5.13 24.91
CA PRO A 185 0.11 -6.15 25.65
C PRO A 185 -0.84 -6.77 26.67
N GLY A 186 -1.21 -8.04 26.43
CA GLY A 186 -2.24 -8.70 27.22
C GLY A 186 -1.71 -8.91 28.63
N ARG A 187 -2.45 -8.40 29.62
CA ARG A 187 -2.49 -9.07 30.93
C ARG A 187 -2.91 -10.51 30.64
N GLY A 188 -2.10 -11.47 31.09
CA GLY A 188 -2.38 -12.88 30.90
C GLY A 188 -3.82 -13.19 31.30
N ARG A 189 -4.59 -13.77 30.39
CA ARG A 189 -5.85 -14.39 30.78
C ARG A 189 -5.46 -15.60 31.62
N GLY A 190 -5.53 -15.43 32.94
CA GLY A 190 -5.49 -16.54 33.87
C GLY A 190 -6.57 -17.55 33.48
N ARG A 191 -6.20 -18.83 33.53
CA ARG A 191 -7.15 -19.93 33.65
C ARG A 191 -8.10 -19.58 34.79
N ASP A 192 -9.40 -19.53 34.54
CA ASP A 192 -10.37 -20.49 35.06
C ASP A 192 -11.81 -19.98 34.86
N ARG A 193 -12.75 -20.94 34.88
CA ARG A 193 -14.22 -20.84 34.87
C ARG A 193 -14.91 -20.88 33.50
N SER A 194 -15.26 -22.10 33.12
CA SER A 194 -16.45 -22.40 32.30
C SER A 194 -17.71 -21.75 32.88
N PRO A 195 -18.64 -21.30 32.03
CA PRO A 195 -20.05 -21.32 32.37
C PRO A 195 -20.80 -22.36 31.55
N ALA A 196 -21.75 -22.98 32.24
CA ALA A 196 -22.64 -24.02 31.80
C ALA A 196 -23.57 -23.59 30.66
N GLN A 197 -24.15 -24.62 30.04
CA GLN A 197 -25.26 -24.60 29.10
C GLN A 197 -26.45 -23.80 29.65
N GLY A 198 -27.15 -23.10 28.75
CA GLY A 198 -28.39 -22.38 29.08
C GLY A 198 -28.94 -21.62 27.87
N ASP A 199 -29.80 -22.31 27.13
CA ASP A 199 -31.04 -21.86 26.48
C ASP A 199 -31.09 -20.57 25.64
N GLY A 200 -31.41 -20.80 24.36
CA GLY A 200 -32.55 -20.17 23.67
C GLY A 200 -32.55 -18.65 23.51
N PHE A 201 -32.20 -18.17 22.31
CA PHE A 201 -32.58 -16.82 21.87
C PHE A 201 -33.44 -16.86 20.60
N HIS A 202 -34.72 -16.55 20.81
CA HIS A 202 -35.70 -16.19 19.79
C HIS A 202 -35.30 -14.88 19.10
N GLY A 203 -35.50 -14.86 17.78
CA GLY A 203 -35.30 -13.67 16.96
C GLY A 203 -36.38 -12.63 17.17
N HIS A 204 -35.96 -11.39 17.35
CA HIS A 204 -36.78 -10.23 17.03
C HIS A 204 -35.99 -9.20 16.23
N SER A 205 -36.41 -9.07 14.98
CA SER A 205 -36.10 -8.01 14.04
C SER A 205 -36.63 -6.67 14.57
N ARG A 206 -35.73 -5.69 14.70
CA ARG A 206 -36.10 -4.27 14.71
C ARG A 206 -35.26 -3.52 13.68
N SER A 207 -35.97 -3.03 12.67
CA SER A 207 -35.49 -2.21 11.57
C SER A 207 -35.07 -0.82 12.09
N GLY A 208 -33.78 -0.58 12.21
CA GLY A 208 -33.19 0.76 12.32
C GLY A 208 -32.66 1.20 10.96
N ARG A 209 -33.23 2.27 10.39
CA ARG A 209 -32.76 2.90 9.15
C ARG A 209 -31.46 3.66 9.42
N ASP A 210 -30.32 3.03 9.17
CA ASP A 210 -29.05 3.76 9.02
C ASP A 210 -28.90 4.25 7.58
N ARG A 211 -29.08 5.56 7.40
CA ARG A 211 -28.70 6.28 6.18
C ARG A 211 -27.18 6.50 6.20
N HIS A 212 -26.42 5.49 5.79
CA HIS A 212 -25.06 5.69 5.30
C HIS A 212 -25.09 5.75 3.78
N GLY A 213 -24.68 6.90 3.23
CA GLY A 213 -24.58 7.13 1.79
C GLY A 213 -23.73 6.06 1.11
N GLY A 214 -24.40 5.14 0.42
CA GLY A 214 -23.76 4.15 -0.42
C GLY A 214 -23.02 4.84 -1.56
N ARG A 215 -21.69 4.86 -1.48
CA ARG A 215 -20.88 5.02 -2.68
C ARG A 215 -20.96 3.72 -3.47
N THR A 216 -21.26 3.87 -4.76
CA THR A 216 -21.30 2.81 -5.76
C THR A 216 -20.05 1.93 -5.68
N PRO A 217 -20.17 0.59 -5.71
CA PRO A 217 -19.00 -0.28 -5.78
C PRO A 217 -18.19 0.05 -7.05
N TYR A 218 -16.87 0.07 -6.91
CA TYR A 218 -15.91 0.36 -7.98
C TYR A 218 -16.27 -0.35 -9.28
N ARG A 219 -16.26 0.36 -10.42
CA ARG A 219 -16.51 -0.24 -11.73
C ARG A 219 -15.33 -1.14 -12.11
N HIS A 220 -15.51 -2.44 -11.93
CA HIS A 220 -14.59 -3.45 -12.41
C HIS A 220 -14.65 -3.52 -13.95
N ARG A 221 -13.53 -3.26 -14.63
CA ARG A 221 -13.37 -3.59 -16.04
C ARG A 221 -12.32 -4.69 -16.15
N GLN A 222 -12.76 -5.89 -16.51
CA GLN A 222 -11.84 -6.95 -16.93
C GLN A 222 -11.39 -6.63 -18.35
N ARG A 223 -10.07 -6.63 -18.60
CA ARG A 223 -9.57 -6.62 -19.97
C ARG A 223 -9.91 -7.95 -20.63
N PRO A 224 -10.46 -7.97 -21.86
CA PRO A 224 -10.56 -9.20 -22.63
C PRO A 224 -9.14 -9.75 -22.90
N PRO A 225 -8.97 -11.08 -23.00
CA PRO A 225 -7.67 -11.67 -23.31
C PRO A 225 -7.11 -11.07 -24.60
N ALA A 226 -5.79 -10.81 -24.61
CA ALA A 226 -5.10 -10.38 -25.81
C ALA A 226 -5.34 -11.42 -26.92
N ARG A 227 -5.93 -10.99 -28.05
CA ARG A 227 -6.06 -11.86 -29.22
C ARG A 227 -4.65 -12.21 -29.70
N SER A 228 -4.33 -13.50 -29.74
CA SER A 228 -3.10 -14.00 -30.34
C SER A 228 -2.93 -13.43 -31.75
N PRO A 229 -1.73 -13.00 -32.18
CA PRO A 229 -1.54 -12.56 -33.55
C PRO A 229 -1.77 -13.74 -34.49
N GLY A 230 -2.87 -13.67 -35.23
CA GLY A 230 -3.15 -14.61 -36.32
C GLY A 230 -2.02 -14.54 -37.34
N ARG A 231 -1.51 -15.71 -37.74
CA ARG A 231 -0.53 -15.86 -38.81
C ARG A 231 -1.13 -15.32 -40.12
N GLY A 232 -0.68 -14.16 -40.56
CA GLY A 232 -0.97 -13.57 -41.87
C GLY A 232 0.33 -13.33 -42.63
N ARG A 233 0.45 -13.95 -43.79
CA ARG A 233 1.62 -13.95 -44.69
C ARG A 233 1.84 -12.59 -45.36
N GLY A 234 3.12 -12.25 -45.58
CA GLY A 234 3.63 -11.70 -46.84
C GLY A 234 3.59 -10.18 -47.04
N GLY A 235 4.77 -9.56 -47.11
CA GLY A 235 4.96 -8.20 -47.67
C GLY A 235 6.34 -7.62 -47.38
N ARG A 236 7.24 -7.64 -48.37
CA ARG A 236 8.59 -7.02 -48.36
C ARG A 236 8.53 -5.50 -48.52
N ALA A 237 9.69 -4.88 -48.25
CA ALA A 237 10.17 -3.51 -48.54
C ALA A 237 10.08 -2.57 -47.32
N GLY A 238 11.06 -1.72 -47.00
CA GLY A 238 12.34 -1.37 -47.59
C GLY A 238 13.07 -0.42 -46.63
N ALA A 239 14.39 -0.35 -46.73
CA ALA A 239 15.24 0.48 -45.87
C ALA A 239 15.08 1.98 -46.17
N ALA A 240 15.18 2.82 -45.14
CA ALA A 240 15.65 4.20 -45.28
C ALA A 240 16.25 4.70 -43.95
N ARG A 241 17.55 5.01 -44.00
CA ARG A 241 18.25 5.85 -43.03
C ARG A 241 17.77 7.29 -43.20
N THR A 242 17.74 8.09 -42.13
CA THR A 242 18.19 9.49 -42.19
C THR A 242 18.71 9.95 -40.83
N ASP A 243 19.80 10.67 -40.97
CA ASP A 243 20.63 11.37 -39.99
C ASP A 243 20.02 12.75 -39.66
N GLY A 244 20.48 13.39 -38.59
CA GLY A 244 20.15 14.81 -38.36
C GLY A 244 20.13 15.26 -36.91
N GLY A 245 21.31 15.59 -36.38
CA GLY A 245 21.46 16.32 -35.12
C GLY A 245 20.99 17.78 -35.17
N LYS A 246 20.93 18.40 -33.99
CA LYS A 246 20.93 19.86 -33.62
C LYS A 246 20.23 19.95 -32.24
N ARG A 247 20.51 20.86 -31.31
CA ARG A 247 21.54 21.89 -31.05
C ARG A 247 21.35 22.21 -29.56
N ARG A 248 22.45 22.51 -28.87
CA ARG A 248 22.44 23.05 -27.51
C ARG A 248 22.04 24.53 -27.55
N HIS A 249 21.09 24.94 -26.73
CA HIS A 249 20.97 26.32 -26.26
C HIS A 249 20.76 26.32 -24.76
N GLY A 250 21.67 27.00 -24.06
CA GLY A 250 21.52 27.34 -22.66
C GLY A 250 20.72 28.63 -22.54
N HIS A 251 19.98 28.74 -21.45
CA HIS A 251 19.58 30.03 -20.90
C HIS A 251 19.66 29.96 -19.38
N SER A 252 20.44 30.91 -18.86
CA SER A 252 20.63 31.28 -17.47
C SER A 252 19.33 31.80 -16.85
N CYS A 253 18.94 31.28 -15.68
CA CYS A 253 17.99 31.97 -14.79
C CYS A 253 18.77 32.64 -13.66
N GLY A 254 18.85 33.97 -13.71
CA GLY A 254 19.30 34.81 -12.60
C GLY A 254 18.20 34.88 -11.54
N CYS A 255 18.54 34.43 -10.33
CA CYS A 255 17.69 34.58 -9.15
C CYS A 255 18.24 35.77 -8.36
N GLY A 256 17.60 36.94 -8.52
CA GLY A 256 17.82 38.08 -7.64
C GLY A 256 17.34 37.76 -6.24
N ARG A 257 18.22 37.93 -5.25
CA ARG A 257 17.86 37.96 -3.83
C ARG A 257 17.82 39.40 -3.37
N GLU A 258 16.62 39.84 -3.01
CA GLU A 258 16.41 40.90 -2.03
C GLU A 258 16.58 40.35 -0.60
N SER A 259 16.61 41.30 0.35
CA SER A 259 16.84 41.22 1.81
C SER A 259 18.32 41.34 2.21
N GLY A 260 18.70 42.17 3.17
CA GLY A 260 17.94 43.00 4.09
C GLY A 260 18.89 43.46 5.20
N ARG A 261 18.70 44.71 5.61
CA ARG A 261 19.36 45.51 6.65
C ARG A 261 19.82 44.78 7.94
N ALA A 262 20.92 45.31 8.49
CA ALA A 262 21.09 45.91 9.83
C ALA A 262 22.09 45.27 10.82
N ALA A 263 22.70 46.20 11.59
CA ALA A 263 23.58 46.11 12.75
C ALA A 263 25.06 45.83 12.43
N GLY A 264 26.05 46.65 12.81
CA GLY A 264 26.09 47.71 13.82
C GLY A 264 26.96 47.27 15.00
N HIS A 265 28.04 48.04 15.21
CA HIS A 265 28.96 48.09 16.36
C HIS A 265 30.24 47.25 16.38
N GLN A 266 31.33 48.04 16.42
CA GLN A 266 32.71 47.86 16.91
C GLN A 266 33.66 47.06 16.05
#